data_AF-L1J8W3-F1
#
_entry.id   AF-L1J8W3-F1
#
_cell.length_a   1.000
_cell.length_b   1.000
_cell.length_c   1.000
_cell.angle_alpha   90.00
_cell.angle_beta   90.00
_cell.angle_gamma   90.00
#
_symmetry.space_group_name_H-M   'P 1'
#
loop_
_entity.id
_entity.type
_entity.pdbx_description
1 polymer ?
#
loop_
_entity_poly.entity_id
_entity_poly.type
_entity_poly.pdbx_seq_one_letter_code
_entity_poly.pdbx_strand_id
1 'polypeptide(L)'
;MQCSNLAEREEGVDAMIETNLHGHAGQEERKFLLTGARNDNAALLTSKGYGSISQTSPRICFVFNDSYLGGQRSAWLSKVRAAGFCVEQTSANLVAIAAPDEMLQSLAIQRGSHGQHTMPATPERSLHVLLSEFDPSLAAFLEVPGPFSNRSRKPRLSEELEASGLIGWFWLHNVESAATIAPKYVWSGCFGLSREPLGKVRDYFGTEISWNLLYMNFVARWMVIPAMGSAAYSYVTVLAFMSTGSVDNPFLPLFSVGLVLWGMVMLFFWGRLERRYQEKWREDVNISGRDDVNTDAVLETKVDDETGEVKLYYPEWRHKAKQFAASTLMAPCLVLVLGAGLLSLDFRARIINLDPKLIDGISVGGMLGGVATAAIIFIATRVVCYHWCAVLTNWENYTKRSGYIYSLGAKCFLIDLVTNLPVLRFSADWDWWVCTSVFSYFEAYLLQRRADAEVRPHPHPSPGGNFWMRSIFFIMLLGLAVQIPLILFCSKALTFWLPSITLEDRWGIFILLEILVLVLSSYVLSKEFRGEDAEGK
;
A
#
# COMPACT_ATOMS: atom_id res chain seq x y z
N MET A 1 46.52 1.75 13.48
CA MET A 1 47.25 0.76 12.64
C MET A 1 46.92 -0.70 12.97
N GLN A 2 45.74 -1.02 13.53
CA GLN A 2 45.31 -2.42 13.77
C GLN A 2 43.93 -2.77 13.19
N CYS A 3 43.33 -1.88 12.36
CA CYS A 3 42.06 -2.15 11.67
C CYS A 3 42.22 -2.52 10.18
N SER A 4 43.44 -2.49 9.60
CA SER A 4 43.66 -2.89 8.21
C SER A 4 43.85 -4.41 8.03
N ASN A 5 44.29 -5.12 9.06
CA ASN A 5 44.68 -6.54 8.94
C ASN A 5 43.52 -7.54 9.12
N LEU A 6 42.30 -7.06 9.40
CA LEU A 6 41.09 -7.90 9.47
C LEU A 6 40.38 -8.02 8.12
N ALA A 7 40.56 -7.05 7.21
CA ALA A 7 39.94 -7.10 5.88
C ALA A 7 40.62 -8.11 4.94
N GLU A 8 41.95 -8.21 4.96
CA GLU A 8 42.69 -9.19 4.13
C GLU A 8 42.51 -10.65 4.59
N ARG A 9 42.09 -10.87 5.84
CA ARG A 9 41.89 -12.23 6.37
C ARG A 9 40.51 -12.82 6.03
N GLU A 10 39.53 -12.00 5.67
CA GLU A 10 38.21 -12.46 5.21
C GLU A 10 38.23 -12.86 3.72
N GLU A 11 38.97 -12.15 2.86
CA GLU A 11 39.10 -12.50 1.43
C GLU A 11 39.80 -13.85 1.19
N GLY A 12 40.70 -14.26 2.10
CA GLY A 12 41.41 -15.55 2.00
C GLY A 12 40.56 -16.77 2.37
N VAL A 13 39.47 -16.60 3.14
CA VAL A 13 38.60 -17.70 3.59
C VAL A 13 37.52 -18.00 2.54
N ASP A 14 37.03 -16.98 1.84
CA ASP A 14 36.05 -17.14 0.75
C ASP A 14 36.66 -17.89 -0.47
N ALA A 15 37.94 -17.70 -0.76
CA ALA A 15 38.63 -18.42 -1.83
C ALA A 15 38.89 -19.92 -1.51
N MET A 16 38.92 -20.29 -0.23
CA MET A 16 39.23 -21.65 0.21
C MET A 16 37.99 -22.56 0.33
N ILE A 17 36.79 -21.98 0.38
CA ILE A 17 35.52 -22.72 0.44
C ILE A 17 34.99 -23.04 -0.97
N GLU A 18 35.31 -22.25 -1.99
CA GLU A 18 34.91 -22.53 -3.38
C GLU A 18 35.67 -23.70 -4.04
N THR A 19 36.84 -24.09 -3.53
CA THR A 19 37.67 -25.14 -4.15
C THR A 19 37.35 -26.58 -3.73
N ASN A 20 36.50 -26.80 -2.72
CA ASN A 20 36.27 -28.15 -2.15
C ASN A 20 34.88 -28.77 -2.38
N LEU A 21 34.06 -28.21 -3.28
CA LEU A 21 32.71 -28.74 -3.58
C LEU A 21 32.50 -28.99 -5.08
N HIS A 22 33.41 -29.73 -5.73
CA HIS A 22 33.17 -30.32 -7.06
C HIS A 22 33.36 -31.84 -7.02
N GLY A 23 32.31 -32.53 -6.57
CA GLY A 23 32.12 -33.96 -6.80
C GLY A 23 31.48 -34.20 -8.16
N HIS A 24 32.30 -34.64 -9.12
CA HIS A 24 31.93 -35.07 -10.47
C HIS A 24 31.04 -36.33 -10.44
N ALA A 25 29.89 -36.32 -11.13
CA ALA A 25 29.30 -37.49 -11.83
C ALA A 25 27.94 -37.21 -12.52
N GLY A 26 27.21 -36.12 -12.20
CA GLY A 26 25.84 -35.93 -12.70
C GLY A 26 25.62 -34.81 -13.73
N GLN A 27 26.67 -34.08 -14.12
CA GLN A 27 26.53 -32.78 -14.82
C GLN A 27 26.78 -32.84 -16.34
N GLU A 28 27.37 -33.91 -16.87
CA GLU A 28 27.68 -34.00 -18.32
C GLU A 28 26.49 -34.44 -19.17
N GLU A 29 25.63 -35.33 -18.68
CA GLU A 29 24.48 -35.82 -19.46
C GLU A 29 23.39 -34.75 -19.70
N ARG A 30 23.18 -33.84 -18.74
CA ARG A 30 22.26 -32.69 -18.94
C ARG A 30 22.85 -31.59 -19.80
N LYS A 31 24.17 -31.43 -19.84
CA LYS A 31 24.82 -30.47 -20.75
C LYS A 31 24.60 -30.91 -22.20
N PHE A 32 24.73 -32.21 -22.51
CA PHE A 32 24.63 -32.72 -23.87
C PHE A 32 23.24 -32.57 -24.49
N LEU A 33 22.17 -32.84 -23.72
CA LEU A 33 20.79 -32.71 -24.20
C LEU A 33 20.31 -31.26 -24.35
N LEU A 34 20.83 -30.32 -23.54
CA LEU A 34 20.50 -28.90 -23.65
C LEU A 34 21.32 -28.18 -24.73
N THR A 35 22.54 -28.62 -25.06
CA THR A 35 23.31 -28.04 -26.18
C THR A 35 22.77 -28.45 -27.56
N GLY A 36 22.20 -29.64 -27.70
CA GLY A 36 21.62 -30.11 -28.97
C GLY A 36 20.44 -29.25 -29.44
N ALA A 37 19.46 -28.99 -28.56
CA ALA A 37 18.31 -28.14 -28.87
C ALA A 37 18.64 -26.63 -28.98
N ARG A 38 19.80 -26.21 -28.47
CA ARG A 38 20.28 -24.82 -28.48
C ARG A 38 20.92 -24.42 -29.81
N ASN A 39 21.59 -25.35 -30.48
CA ASN A 39 22.24 -25.07 -31.77
C ASN A 39 21.26 -25.03 -32.95
N ASP A 40 20.21 -25.85 -32.94
CA ASP A 40 19.25 -25.92 -34.05
C ASP A 40 18.36 -24.66 -34.13
N ASN A 41 18.00 -24.07 -32.98
CA ASN A 41 17.23 -22.82 -32.94
C ASN A 41 18.11 -21.59 -33.25
N ALA A 42 19.37 -21.58 -32.82
CA ALA A 42 20.31 -20.50 -33.14
C ALA A 42 20.65 -20.44 -34.63
N ALA A 43 20.85 -21.61 -35.27
CA ALA A 43 21.12 -21.70 -36.71
C ALA A 43 19.91 -21.27 -37.56
N LEU A 44 18.69 -21.58 -37.12
CA LEU A 44 17.46 -21.17 -37.81
C LEU A 44 17.27 -19.64 -37.78
N LEU A 45 17.61 -18.99 -36.65
CA LEU A 45 17.51 -17.54 -36.45
C LEU A 45 18.54 -16.76 -37.29
N THR A 46 19.77 -17.26 -37.41
CA THR A 46 20.81 -16.65 -38.27
C THR A 46 20.49 -16.73 -39.76
N SER A 47 19.72 -17.74 -40.21
CA SER A 47 19.41 -17.92 -41.63
C SER A 47 18.46 -16.86 -42.21
N LYS A 48 17.73 -16.11 -41.36
CA LYS A 48 16.74 -15.11 -41.77
C LYS A 48 17.22 -13.66 -41.68
N GLY A 49 18.52 -13.41 -41.50
CA GLY A 49 19.08 -12.05 -41.41
C GLY A 49 18.73 -11.32 -40.11
N TYR A 50 18.16 -12.02 -39.12
CA TYR A 50 18.08 -11.52 -37.77
C TYR A 50 19.44 -11.78 -37.13
N GLY A 51 20.16 -10.72 -36.75
CA GLY A 51 21.36 -10.85 -35.92
C GLY A 51 21.05 -11.73 -34.71
N SER A 52 22.05 -12.45 -34.21
CA SER A 52 21.92 -13.33 -33.05
C SER A 52 21.50 -12.52 -31.82
N ILE A 53 20.20 -12.26 -31.65
CA ILE A 53 19.67 -11.59 -30.47
C ILE A 53 19.85 -12.57 -29.34
N SER A 54 20.84 -12.30 -28.49
CA SER A 54 21.09 -13.10 -27.30
C SER A 54 19.79 -13.20 -26.49
N GLN A 55 19.46 -14.40 -26.02
CA GLN A 55 18.36 -14.61 -25.05
C GLN A 55 18.53 -13.75 -23.78
N THR A 56 19.73 -13.18 -23.56
CA THR A 56 20.05 -12.30 -22.44
C THR A 56 19.62 -10.85 -22.65
N SER A 57 19.27 -10.45 -23.87
CA SER A 57 18.95 -9.04 -24.17
C SER A 57 17.62 -8.64 -23.51
N PRO A 58 17.51 -7.42 -22.95
CA PRO A 58 16.27 -6.95 -22.36
C PRO A 58 15.16 -6.88 -23.40
N ARG A 59 13.96 -7.31 -23.03
CA ARG A 59 12.79 -7.32 -23.93
C ARG A 59 11.60 -6.67 -23.25
N ILE A 60 10.98 -5.75 -23.96
CA ILE A 60 9.69 -5.17 -23.58
C ILE A 60 8.60 -5.78 -24.45
N CYS A 61 7.51 -6.22 -23.84
CA CYS A 61 6.37 -6.81 -24.52
C CYS A 61 5.23 -5.82 -24.57
N PHE A 62 4.71 -5.56 -25.76
CA PHE A 62 3.53 -4.76 -26.02
C PHE A 62 2.34 -5.66 -26.34
N VAL A 63 1.19 -5.35 -25.74
CA VAL A 63 -0.07 -6.07 -25.90
C VAL A 63 -1.03 -5.23 -26.71
N PHE A 64 -1.47 -5.73 -27.86
CA PHE A 64 -2.41 -5.11 -28.77
C PHE A 64 -3.79 -5.76 -28.70
N ASN A 65 -4.83 -5.04 -29.10
CA ASN A 65 -6.18 -5.58 -29.20
C ASN A 65 -6.37 -6.38 -30.51
N ASP A 66 -6.87 -7.62 -30.43
CA ASP A 66 -7.12 -8.56 -31.55
C ASP A 66 -7.96 -7.97 -32.69
N SER A 67 -8.79 -6.97 -32.36
CA SER A 67 -9.84 -6.44 -33.24
C SER A 67 -9.39 -5.31 -34.17
N TYR A 68 -8.13 -4.84 -34.08
CA TYR A 68 -7.70 -3.62 -34.78
C TYR A 68 -6.85 -3.85 -36.04
N LEU A 69 -7.15 -3.04 -37.05
CA LEU A 69 -6.66 -3.03 -38.42
C LEU A 69 -5.13 -3.26 -38.52
N GLY A 70 -4.73 -4.37 -39.16
CA GLY A 70 -3.33 -4.72 -39.40
C GLY A 70 -2.49 -3.64 -40.10
N GLY A 71 -3.10 -2.62 -40.71
CA GLY A 71 -2.41 -1.50 -41.37
C GLY A 71 -1.67 -0.56 -40.43
N GLN A 72 -2.30 -0.08 -39.34
CA GLN A 72 -1.66 0.91 -38.46
C GLN A 72 -0.62 0.28 -37.54
N ARG A 73 -0.91 -0.92 -37.01
CA ARG A 73 0.07 -1.70 -36.26
C ARG A 73 1.29 -2.03 -37.11
N SER A 74 1.10 -2.48 -38.36
CA SER A 74 2.25 -2.79 -39.23
C SER A 74 3.06 -1.55 -39.61
N ALA A 75 2.42 -0.39 -39.78
CA ALA A 75 3.10 0.88 -40.01
C ALA A 75 3.91 1.34 -38.79
N TRP A 76 3.38 1.19 -37.57
CA TRP A 76 4.14 1.51 -36.36
C TRP A 76 5.32 0.54 -36.17
N LEU A 77 5.09 -0.77 -36.34
CA LEU A 77 6.16 -1.77 -36.25
C LEU A 77 7.23 -1.61 -37.34
N SER A 78 6.87 -1.13 -38.54
CA SER A 78 7.86 -0.83 -39.58
C SER A 78 8.71 0.39 -39.22
N LYS A 79 8.13 1.44 -38.62
CA LYS A 79 8.88 2.57 -38.06
C LYS A 79 9.88 2.10 -36.99
N VAL A 80 9.43 1.25 -36.06
CA VAL A 80 10.29 0.70 -34.99
C VAL A 80 11.44 -0.12 -35.57
N ARG A 81 11.19 -0.98 -36.56
CA ARG A 81 12.25 -1.73 -37.25
C ARG A 81 13.20 -0.81 -38.02
N ALA A 82 12.68 0.24 -38.66
CA ALA A 82 13.50 1.22 -39.39
C ALA A 82 14.44 2.00 -38.47
N ALA A 83 14.08 2.16 -37.19
CA ALA A 83 14.95 2.75 -36.17
C ALA A 83 15.99 1.78 -35.59
N GLY A 84 16.07 0.54 -36.09
CA GLY A 84 17.07 -0.44 -35.71
C GLY A 84 16.67 -1.34 -34.53
N PHE A 85 15.46 -1.19 -33.97
CA PHE A 85 14.97 -2.10 -32.95
C PHE A 85 14.58 -3.45 -33.55
N CYS A 86 14.88 -4.51 -32.81
CA CYS A 86 14.46 -5.86 -33.14
C CYS A 86 13.03 -6.09 -32.65
N VAL A 87 12.15 -6.46 -33.59
CA VAL A 87 10.73 -6.69 -33.33
C VAL A 87 10.41 -8.17 -33.53
N GLU A 88 10.10 -8.87 -32.44
CA GLU A 88 9.73 -10.29 -32.42
C GLU A 88 8.23 -10.42 -32.15
N GLN A 89 7.48 -10.92 -33.14
CA GLN A 89 6.05 -11.18 -32.98
C GLN A 89 5.85 -12.56 -32.35
N THR A 90 5.45 -12.60 -31.08
CA THR A 90 5.25 -13.85 -30.32
C THR A 90 3.84 -14.41 -30.47
N SER A 91 2.84 -13.55 -30.67
CA SER A 91 1.45 -13.96 -30.93
C SER A 91 0.71 -12.95 -31.81
N ALA A 92 -0.56 -13.22 -32.10
CA ALA A 92 -1.43 -12.28 -32.79
C ALA A 92 -1.45 -10.92 -32.08
N ASN A 93 -1.40 -10.87 -30.76
CA ASN A 93 -1.51 -9.62 -29.99
C ASN A 93 -0.23 -9.16 -29.33
N LEU A 94 0.80 -10.01 -29.27
CA LEU A 94 1.94 -9.76 -28.41
C LEU A 94 3.21 -9.60 -29.24
N VAL A 95 3.83 -8.43 -29.08
CA VAL A 95 5.04 -8.04 -29.80
C VAL A 95 6.11 -7.72 -28.78
N ALA A 96 7.22 -8.46 -28.83
CA ALA A 96 8.41 -8.17 -28.05
C ALA A 96 9.34 -7.26 -28.86
N ILE A 97 9.88 -6.25 -28.20
CA ILE A 97 10.84 -5.30 -28.79
C ILE A 97 12.12 -5.36 -27.96
N ALA A 98 13.26 -5.43 -28.66
CA ALA A 98 14.60 -5.41 -28.08
C ALA A 98 15.49 -4.44 -28.86
N ALA A 99 16.46 -3.83 -28.19
CA ALA A 99 17.51 -3.07 -28.86
C ALA A 99 18.75 -3.96 -29.06
N PRO A 100 19.51 -3.77 -30.15
CA PRO A 100 20.83 -4.38 -30.32
C PRO A 100 21.80 -3.93 -29.21
N ASP A 101 22.72 -4.81 -28.80
CA ASP A 101 23.72 -4.52 -27.76
C ASP A 101 24.58 -3.29 -28.09
N GLU A 102 24.90 -3.08 -29.37
CA GLU A 102 25.64 -1.90 -29.83
C GLU A 102 24.90 -0.58 -29.56
N MET A 103 23.57 -0.59 -29.69
CA MET A 103 22.70 0.56 -29.44
C MET A 103 22.61 0.85 -27.93
N LEU A 104 22.57 -0.19 -27.11
CA LEU A 104 22.58 -0.06 -25.65
C LEU A 104 23.93 0.46 -25.15
N GLN A 105 25.04 -0.06 -25.70
CA GLN A 105 26.39 0.38 -25.37
C GLN A 105 26.66 1.81 -25.81
N SER A 106 26.20 2.23 -27.00
CA SER A 106 26.39 3.60 -27.48
C SER A 106 25.67 4.61 -26.60
N LEU A 107 24.44 4.30 -26.16
CA LEU A 107 23.71 5.13 -25.20
C LEU A 107 24.45 5.22 -23.85
N ALA A 108 24.97 4.09 -23.35
CA ALA A 108 25.73 4.05 -22.11
C ALA A 108 27.01 4.90 -22.20
N ILE A 109 27.73 4.86 -23.33
CA ILE A 109 28.91 5.68 -23.60
C ILE A 109 28.54 7.16 -23.70
N GLN A 110 27.46 7.49 -24.43
CA GLN A 110 27.01 8.87 -24.61
C GLN A 110 26.67 9.53 -23.28
N ARG A 111 25.90 8.85 -22.42
CA ARG A 111 25.56 9.38 -21.09
C ARG A 111 26.75 9.37 -20.12
N GLY A 112 27.62 8.36 -20.19
CA GLY A 112 28.86 8.32 -19.41
C GLY A 112 29.84 9.45 -19.75
N SER A 113 29.84 9.93 -21.00
CA SER A 113 30.72 11.01 -21.45
C SER A 113 30.32 12.41 -20.98
N HIS A 114 29.06 12.62 -20.61
CA HIS A 114 28.53 13.92 -20.20
C HIS A 114 28.81 14.28 -18.72
N GLY A 115 29.70 13.56 -18.05
CA GLY A 115 30.03 13.79 -16.63
C GLY A 115 28.86 13.49 -15.68
N GLN A 116 27.71 13.03 -16.21
CA GLN A 116 26.70 12.36 -15.42
C GLN A 116 27.28 10.99 -15.07
N HIS A 117 27.78 10.84 -13.84
CA HIS A 117 28.25 9.58 -13.24
C HIS A 117 27.20 8.45 -13.22
N THR A 118 26.05 8.64 -13.84
CA THR A 118 24.93 7.72 -13.87
C THR A 118 24.95 6.95 -15.19
N MET A 119 25.69 5.85 -15.26
CA MET A 119 25.31 4.83 -16.26
C MET A 119 23.84 4.44 -15.97
N PRO A 120 22.99 4.23 -16.98
CA PRO A 120 21.78 3.45 -16.74
C PRO A 120 22.24 2.09 -16.18
N ALA A 121 21.98 1.85 -14.89
CA ALA A 121 22.53 0.71 -14.14
C ALA A 121 22.22 -0.67 -14.77
N THR A 122 21.31 -0.72 -15.75
CA THR A 122 20.86 -1.96 -16.37
C THR A 122 20.55 -1.78 -17.87
N PRO A 123 20.74 -2.83 -18.69
CA PRO A 123 20.33 -2.85 -20.11
C PRO A 123 18.85 -2.51 -20.31
N GLU A 124 17.98 -2.91 -19.38
CA GLU A 124 16.53 -2.64 -19.41
C GLU A 124 16.23 -1.14 -19.32
N ARG A 125 16.89 -0.42 -18.41
CA ARG A 125 16.76 1.04 -18.31
C ARG A 125 17.25 1.73 -19.57
N SER A 126 18.33 1.23 -20.15
CA SER A 126 18.86 1.74 -21.42
C SER A 126 17.85 1.54 -22.55
N LEU A 127 17.21 0.36 -22.64
CA LEU A 127 16.15 0.10 -23.62
C LEU A 127 14.94 1.02 -23.42
N HIS A 128 14.53 1.28 -22.16
CA HIS A 128 13.44 2.20 -21.84
C HIS A 128 13.73 3.63 -22.31
N VAL A 129 14.95 4.12 -22.04
CA VAL A 129 15.42 5.43 -22.50
C VAL A 129 15.43 5.50 -24.03
N LEU A 130 15.98 4.47 -24.70
CA LEU A 130 16.00 4.44 -26.18
C LEU A 130 14.59 4.47 -26.78
N LEU A 131 13.65 3.75 -26.20
CA LEU A 131 12.27 3.68 -26.68
C LEU A 131 11.49 4.98 -26.41
N SER A 132 11.74 5.63 -25.29
CA SER A 132 11.15 6.94 -24.96
C SER A 132 11.73 8.08 -25.80
N GLU A 133 13.04 8.02 -26.13
CA GLU A 133 13.67 8.98 -27.04
C GLU A 133 13.26 8.74 -28.52
N PHE A 134 13.02 7.48 -28.91
CA PHE A 134 12.55 7.13 -30.26
C PHE A 134 11.16 7.70 -30.57
N ASP A 135 10.22 7.55 -29.63
CA ASP A 135 8.85 8.03 -29.79
C ASP A 135 8.42 8.75 -28.49
N PRO A 136 8.36 10.09 -28.50
CA PRO A 136 7.94 10.87 -27.33
C PRO A 136 6.54 10.49 -26.83
N SER A 137 5.68 9.96 -27.71
CA SER A 137 4.35 9.50 -27.31
C SER A 137 4.40 8.15 -26.58
N LEU A 138 5.43 7.34 -26.87
CA LEU A 138 5.74 6.12 -26.14
C LEU A 138 6.36 6.44 -24.79
N ALA A 139 7.09 7.55 -24.63
CA ALA A 139 7.62 8.00 -23.34
C ALA A 139 6.51 8.15 -22.29
N ALA A 140 5.43 8.88 -22.63
CA ALA A 140 4.27 9.04 -21.75
C ALA A 140 3.57 7.72 -21.42
N PHE A 141 3.63 6.74 -22.32
CA PHE A 141 3.04 5.40 -22.12
C PHE A 141 3.94 4.48 -21.28
N LEU A 142 5.26 4.56 -21.47
CA LEU A 142 6.28 3.76 -20.79
C LEU A 142 6.66 4.31 -19.41
N GLU A 143 6.35 5.56 -19.11
CA GLU A 143 6.46 6.15 -17.77
C GLU A 143 5.45 5.57 -16.76
N VAL A 144 4.45 4.81 -17.24
CA VAL A 144 3.42 4.20 -16.39
C VAL A 144 3.67 2.69 -16.16
N PRO A 145 4.53 2.30 -15.20
CA PRO A 145 4.43 1.00 -14.56
C PRO A 145 3.85 1.22 -13.16
N GLY A 146 2.53 1.25 -13.04
CA GLY A 146 1.85 1.32 -11.75
C GLY A 146 0.68 0.34 -11.70
N PRO A 147 0.58 -0.55 -10.70
CA PRO A 147 -0.49 -1.54 -10.59
C PRO A 147 -1.90 -0.94 -10.37
N PHE A 148 -2.02 0.39 -10.31
CA PHE A 148 -3.26 1.12 -10.00
C PHE A 148 -3.64 2.17 -11.06
N SER A 149 -3.09 2.08 -12.28
CA SER A 149 -3.62 2.83 -13.43
C SER A 149 -5.10 2.46 -13.59
N ASN A 150 -5.97 3.41 -13.23
CA ASN A 150 -7.39 3.24 -13.29
C ASN A 150 -7.76 3.17 -14.79
N ARG A 151 -8.20 2.00 -15.28
CA ARG A 151 -8.54 1.74 -16.70
C ARG A 151 -9.47 2.78 -17.34
N SER A 152 -10.11 3.64 -16.56
CA SER A 152 -11.04 4.67 -17.02
C SER A 152 -10.38 5.94 -17.57
N ARG A 153 -9.12 6.23 -17.24
CA ARG A 153 -8.37 7.33 -17.87
C ARG A 153 -7.15 6.72 -18.52
N LYS A 154 -7.29 6.37 -19.80
CA LYS A 154 -6.11 6.19 -20.64
C LYS A 154 -5.29 7.47 -20.50
N PRO A 155 -3.96 7.42 -20.25
CA PRO A 155 -3.13 8.57 -20.57
C PRO A 155 -3.50 8.99 -22.00
N ARG A 156 -3.48 10.27 -22.34
CA ARG A 156 -3.60 10.66 -23.75
C ARG A 156 -2.40 10.07 -24.49
N LEU A 157 -2.48 8.80 -24.88
CA LEU A 157 -1.64 8.24 -25.91
C LEU A 157 -1.83 9.16 -27.10
N SER A 158 -0.76 9.39 -27.87
CA SER A 158 -0.93 10.07 -29.15
C SER A 158 -2.07 9.39 -29.91
N GLU A 159 -2.86 10.17 -30.67
CA GLU A 159 -3.90 9.60 -31.52
C GLU A 159 -3.34 8.44 -32.37
N GLU A 160 -2.06 8.50 -32.73
CA GLU A 160 -1.32 7.42 -33.41
C GLU A 160 -1.20 6.13 -32.58
N LEU A 161 -0.81 6.20 -31.30
CA LEU A 161 -0.67 5.03 -30.44
C LEU A 161 -2.02 4.46 -30.00
N GLU A 162 -3.02 5.32 -29.77
CA GLU A 162 -4.39 4.87 -29.52
C GLU A 162 -4.98 4.18 -30.76
N ALA A 163 -4.72 4.73 -31.95
CA ALA A 163 -5.09 4.12 -33.23
C ALA A 163 -4.34 2.80 -33.48
N SER A 164 -3.11 2.64 -32.96
CA SER A 164 -2.37 1.38 -33.05
C SER A 164 -3.01 0.21 -32.28
N GLY A 165 -4.00 0.47 -31.41
CA GLY A 165 -4.71 -0.55 -30.64
C GLY A 165 -3.90 -1.09 -29.46
N LEU A 166 -2.91 -0.34 -28.98
CA LEU A 166 -2.06 -0.72 -27.87
C LEU A 166 -2.84 -0.67 -26.54
N ILE A 167 -2.89 -1.81 -25.85
CA ILE A 167 -3.61 -1.97 -24.57
C ILE A 167 -2.68 -1.74 -23.38
N GLY A 168 -1.46 -2.29 -23.45
CA GLY A 168 -0.55 -2.33 -22.32
C GLY A 168 0.81 -2.87 -22.71
N TRP A 169 1.71 -2.87 -21.73
CA TRP A 169 3.06 -3.37 -21.90
C TRP A 169 3.61 -3.93 -20.58
N PHE A 170 4.63 -4.78 -20.68
CA PHE A 170 5.35 -5.30 -19.52
C PHE A 170 6.76 -5.76 -19.91
N TRP A 171 7.65 -5.84 -18.93
CA TRP A 171 9.00 -6.39 -19.12
C TRP A 171 8.97 -7.92 -19.17
N LEU A 172 9.66 -8.52 -20.14
CA LEU A 172 9.83 -9.97 -20.15
C LEU A 172 10.93 -10.35 -19.15
N HIS A 173 10.63 -11.30 -18.26
CA HIS A 173 11.64 -11.82 -17.34
C HIS A 173 12.71 -12.61 -18.08
N ASN A 174 13.98 -12.24 -17.87
CA ASN A 174 15.09 -13.14 -18.17
C ASN A 174 15.10 -14.27 -17.14
N VAL A 175 14.74 -15.48 -17.57
CA VAL A 175 14.59 -16.68 -16.73
C VAL A 175 15.94 -17.09 -16.12
N GLU A 176 17.04 -16.92 -16.84
CA GLU A 176 18.38 -17.26 -16.35
C GLU A 176 18.79 -16.30 -15.21
N SER A 177 18.70 -15.00 -15.44
CA SER A 177 19.00 -13.99 -14.42
C SER A 177 18.07 -14.14 -13.21
N ALA A 178 16.77 -14.34 -13.44
CA ALA A 178 15.80 -14.60 -12.37
C ALA A 178 16.16 -15.86 -11.56
N ALA A 179 16.60 -16.94 -12.21
CA ALA A 179 17.02 -18.17 -11.53
C ALA A 179 18.31 -18.00 -10.70
N THR A 180 19.20 -17.08 -11.09
CA THR A 180 20.39 -16.75 -10.28
C THR A 180 20.08 -15.89 -9.06
N ILE A 181 19.03 -15.07 -9.14
CA ILE A 181 18.59 -14.17 -8.06
C ILE A 181 17.64 -14.89 -7.12
N ALA A 182 16.77 -15.74 -7.65
CA ALA A 182 15.93 -16.62 -6.88
C ALA A 182 16.85 -17.41 -5.95
N PRO A 183 16.71 -17.24 -4.62
CA PRO A 183 17.60 -17.93 -3.72
C PRO A 183 17.39 -19.42 -3.96
N LYS A 184 18.48 -20.18 -4.16
CA LYS A 184 18.44 -21.66 -4.19
C LYS A 184 17.65 -22.23 -3.00
N TYR A 185 17.54 -21.46 -1.91
CA TYR A 185 16.68 -21.71 -0.76
C TYR A 185 15.84 -20.47 -0.45
N VAL A 186 14.65 -20.38 -1.06
CA VAL A 186 13.64 -19.29 -0.96
C VAL A 186 13.32 -18.84 0.48
N TRP A 187 13.66 -19.66 1.47
CA TRP A 187 13.34 -19.45 2.90
C TRP A 187 14.56 -19.27 3.81
N SER A 188 15.78 -19.33 3.27
CA SER A 188 17.00 -19.18 4.09
C SER A 188 17.21 -17.75 4.62
N GLY A 189 16.52 -16.75 4.06
CA GLY A 189 16.56 -15.36 4.52
C GLY A 189 15.54 -15.01 5.62
N CYS A 190 14.43 -15.76 5.74
CA CYS A 190 13.37 -15.46 6.72
C CYS A 190 13.82 -15.62 8.17
N PHE A 191 14.85 -16.45 8.42
CA PHE A 191 15.50 -16.59 9.73
C PHE A 191 17.03 -16.41 9.67
N GLY A 192 17.59 -16.18 8.48
CA GLY A 192 19.04 -16.31 8.26
C GLY A 192 19.78 -14.99 8.22
N LEU A 193 20.83 -14.96 9.03
CA LEU A 193 21.94 -14.00 9.08
C LEU A 193 22.67 -13.75 7.75
N SER A 194 22.24 -14.37 6.64
CA SER A 194 22.88 -14.23 5.34
C SER A 194 22.52 -12.88 4.71
N ARG A 195 23.52 -12.15 4.21
CA ARG A 195 23.30 -10.93 3.43
C ARG A 195 22.69 -11.35 2.10
N GLU A 196 21.38 -11.19 1.95
CA GLU A 196 20.74 -11.31 0.64
C GLU A 196 21.47 -10.41 -0.36
N PRO A 197 21.67 -10.87 -1.62
CA PRO A 197 22.35 -10.09 -2.64
C PRO A 197 21.43 -8.96 -3.14
N LEU A 198 21.16 -7.97 -2.28
CA LEU A 198 20.31 -6.82 -2.57
C LEU A 198 20.80 -6.02 -3.78
N GLY A 199 22.10 -6.05 -4.07
CA GLY A 199 22.66 -5.50 -5.31
C GLY A 199 22.06 -6.17 -6.55
N LYS A 200 22.10 -7.50 -6.63
CA LYS A 200 21.56 -8.25 -7.78
C LYS A 200 20.05 -8.10 -7.93
N VAL A 201 19.32 -8.08 -6.81
CA VAL A 201 17.87 -7.81 -6.80
C VAL A 201 17.58 -6.42 -7.34
N ARG A 202 18.37 -5.42 -6.94
CA ARG A 202 18.26 -4.03 -7.42
C ARG A 202 18.57 -3.90 -8.90
N ASP A 203 19.62 -4.56 -9.34
CA ASP A 203 20.05 -4.51 -10.73
C ASP A 203 19.06 -5.24 -11.65
N TYR A 204 18.15 -6.08 -11.13
CA TYR A 204 17.15 -6.78 -11.94
C TYR A 204 15.73 -6.22 -11.80
N PHE A 205 15.26 -6.02 -10.57
CA PHE A 205 13.90 -5.53 -10.26
C PHE A 205 13.82 -4.02 -10.09
N GLY A 206 14.97 -3.34 -9.99
CA GLY A 206 15.05 -1.91 -9.73
C GLY A 206 15.12 -1.55 -8.25
N THR A 207 15.29 -0.24 -8.04
CA THR A 207 15.56 0.35 -6.73
C THR A 207 14.36 0.25 -5.77
N GLU A 208 13.14 0.44 -6.27
CA GLU A 208 11.92 0.44 -5.42
C GLU A 208 11.65 -0.91 -4.76
N ILE A 209 11.67 -1.99 -5.55
CA ILE A 209 11.47 -3.36 -5.05
C ILE A 209 12.58 -3.73 -4.06
N SER A 210 13.80 -3.28 -4.33
CA SER A 210 14.95 -3.54 -3.45
C SER A 210 14.87 -2.79 -2.13
N TRP A 211 14.33 -1.57 -2.12
CA TRP A 211 14.02 -0.86 -0.88
C TRP A 211 13.00 -1.60 -0.05
N ASN A 212 11.94 -2.13 -0.68
CA ASN A 212 10.93 -2.92 0.01
C ASN A 212 11.55 -4.17 0.63
N LEU A 213 12.33 -4.95 -0.14
CA LEU A 213 12.99 -6.16 0.36
C LEU A 213 14.02 -5.85 1.46
N LEU A 214 14.80 -4.78 1.33
CA LEU A 214 15.72 -4.31 2.36
C LEU A 214 14.97 -3.99 3.68
N TYR A 215 13.84 -3.29 3.60
CA TYR A 215 13.01 -2.99 4.77
C TYR A 215 12.42 -4.26 5.38
N MET A 216 11.85 -5.15 4.56
CA MET A 216 11.27 -6.41 5.04
C MET A 216 12.31 -7.29 5.75
N ASN A 217 13.52 -7.41 5.20
CA ASN A 217 14.63 -8.14 5.81
C ASN A 217 15.06 -7.49 7.13
N PHE A 218 15.18 -6.16 7.16
CA PHE A 218 15.47 -5.42 8.38
C PHE A 218 14.42 -5.68 9.47
N VAL A 219 13.13 -5.50 9.17
CA VAL A 219 12.04 -5.71 10.12
C VAL A 219 12.03 -7.15 10.63
N ALA A 220 12.14 -8.15 9.74
CA ALA A 220 12.15 -9.57 10.12
C ALA A 220 13.24 -9.89 11.15
N ARG A 221 14.46 -9.35 10.97
CA ARG A 221 15.57 -9.53 11.92
C ARG A 221 15.33 -8.83 13.25
N TRP A 222 14.81 -7.61 13.21
CA TRP A 222 14.55 -6.84 14.42
C TRP A 222 13.37 -7.38 15.23
N MET A 223 12.41 -8.06 14.60
CA MET A 223 11.27 -8.70 15.25
C MET A 223 11.63 -9.93 16.08
N VAL A 224 12.83 -10.50 15.92
CA VAL A 224 13.29 -11.62 16.78
C VAL A 224 13.36 -11.19 18.25
N ILE A 225 13.77 -9.95 18.53
CA ILE A 225 13.90 -9.43 19.90
C ILE A 225 12.53 -9.40 20.62
N PRO A 226 11.48 -8.73 20.11
CA PRO A 226 10.17 -8.73 20.75
C PRO A 226 9.52 -10.11 20.69
N ALA A 227 9.77 -10.94 19.68
CA ALA A 227 9.24 -12.31 19.65
C ALA A 227 9.79 -13.15 20.82
N MET A 228 11.11 -13.16 21.01
CA MET A 228 11.76 -13.86 22.13
C MET A 228 11.35 -13.28 23.49
N GLY A 229 11.31 -11.95 23.61
CA GLY A 229 10.87 -11.27 24.83
C GLY A 229 9.41 -11.59 25.18
N SER A 230 8.52 -11.58 24.18
CA SER A 230 7.10 -11.90 24.35
C SER A 230 6.91 -13.37 24.72
N ALA A 231 7.65 -14.30 24.11
CA ALA A 231 7.60 -15.72 24.45
C ALA A 231 8.04 -15.98 25.90
N ALA A 232 9.13 -15.35 26.35
CA ALA A 232 9.59 -15.45 27.73
C ALA A 232 8.56 -14.85 28.71
N TYR A 233 8.02 -13.67 28.41
CA TYR A 233 6.98 -13.04 29.23
C TYR A 233 5.70 -13.88 29.30
N SER A 234 5.29 -14.48 28.18
CA SER A 234 4.11 -15.34 28.10
C SER A 234 4.30 -16.60 28.94
N TYR A 235 5.49 -17.20 28.90
CA TYR A 235 5.85 -18.34 29.74
C TYR A 235 5.76 -18.00 31.24
N VAL A 236 6.33 -16.86 31.67
CA VAL A 236 6.24 -16.41 33.06
C VAL A 236 4.79 -16.17 33.48
N THR A 237 3.98 -15.59 32.60
CA THR A 237 2.56 -15.32 32.87
C THR A 237 1.76 -16.62 33.02
N VAL A 238 2.03 -17.63 32.18
CA VAL A 238 1.42 -18.97 32.32
C VAL A 238 1.81 -19.62 33.65
N LEU A 239 3.08 -19.54 34.06
CA LEU A 239 3.53 -20.07 35.35
C LEU A 239 2.88 -19.35 36.53
N ALA A 240 2.80 -18.01 36.47
CA ALA A 240 2.12 -17.20 37.47
C ALA A 240 0.65 -17.61 37.59
N PHE A 241 -0.05 -17.71 36.47
CA PHE A 241 -1.46 -18.14 36.43
C PHE A 241 -1.67 -19.53 37.05
N MET A 242 -0.80 -20.49 36.76
CA MET A 242 -0.88 -21.84 37.36
C MET A 242 -0.66 -21.82 38.89
N SER A 243 0.09 -20.85 39.41
CA SER A 243 0.43 -20.76 40.83
C SER A 243 -0.56 -19.93 41.66
N THR A 244 -1.03 -18.80 41.14
CA THR A 244 -1.89 -17.84 41.86
C THR A 244 -3.32 -17.80 41.36
N GLY A 245 -3.60 -18.39 40.19
CA GLY A 245 -4.87 -18.25 39.49
C GLY A 245 -5.13 -16.86 38.90
N SER A 246 -4.16 -15.93 38.99
CA SER A 246 -4.25 -14.59 38.42
C SER A 246 -3.31 -14.41 37.24
N VAL A 247 -3.75 -13.61 36.26
CA VAL A 247 -2.96 -13.19 35.08
C VAL A 247 -2.13 -11.94 35.39
N ASP A 248 -2.37 -11.30 36.54
CA ASP A 248 -1.68 -10.08 36.94
C ASP A 248 -0.20 -10.36 37.20
N ASN A 249 0.65 -9.77 36.36
CA ASN A 249 2.08 -9.94 36.42
C ASN A 249 2.76 -8.60 36.74
N PRO A 250 3.51 -8.49 37.86
CA PRO A 250 4.21 -7.26 38.22
C PRO A 250 5.28 -6.85 37.19
N PHE A 251 5.70 -7.75 36.30
CA PHE A 251 6.66 -7.47 35.24
C PHE A 251 6.05 -6.82 33.98
N LEU A 252 4.72 -6.69 33.89
CA LEU A 252 4.05 -6.09 32.72
C LEU A 252 4.56 -4.67 32.40
N PRO A 253 4.70 -3.73 33.36
CA PRO A 253 5.22 -2.39 33.06
C PRO A 253 6.65 -2.42 32.54
N LEU A 254 7.50 -3.29 33.10
CA LEU A 254 8.88 -3.44 32.67
C LEU A 254 8.98 -3.96 31.23
N PHE A 255 8.18 -4.97 30.90
CA PHE A 255 8.10 -5.51 29.54
C PHE A 255 7.62 -4.44 28.54
N SER A 256 6.63 -3.64 28.95
CA SER A 256 6.07 -2.56 28.12
C SER A 256 7.10 -1.47 27.81
N VAL A 257 7.87 -1.04 28.82
CA VAL A 257 9.00 -0.11 28.64
C VAL A 257 10.06 -0.72 27.71
N GLY A 258 10.37 -2.01 27.87
CA GLY A 258 11.27 -2.75 26.98
C GLY A 258 10.84 -2.71 25.52
N LEU A 259 9.54 -2.91 25.23
CA LEU A 259 9.00 -2.83 23.87
C LEU A 259 9.06 -1.42 23.28
N VAL A 260 8.77 -0.39 24.08
CA VAL A 260 8.88 1.02 23.65
C VAL A 260 10.33 1.36 23.30
N LEU A 261 11.28 0.99 24.17
CA LEU A 261 12.71 1.19 23.94
C LEU A 261 13.18 0.44 22.69
N TRP A 262 12.77 -0.82 22.52
CA TRP A 262 13.06 -1.58 21.30
C TRP A 262 12.54 -0.87 20.04
N GLY A 263 11.31 -0.36 20.06
CA GLY A 263 10.73 0.36 18.92
C GLY A 263 11.51 1.62 18.54
N MET A 264 11.92 2.41 19.53
CA MET A 264 12.76 3.60 19.31
C MET A 264 14.13 3.22 18.71
N VAL A 265 14.78 2.21 19.27
CA VAL A 265 16.09 1.75 18.81
C VAL A 265 16.00 1.19 17.39
N MET A 266 14.99 0.37 17.10
CA MET A 266 14.74 -0.18 15.77
C MET A 266 14.60 0.92 14.71
N LEU A 267 13.78 1.95 14.97
CA LEU A 267 13.61 3.08 14.05
C LEU A 267 14.91 3.88 13.86
N PHE A 268 15.69 4.08 14.93
CA PHE A 268 16.98 4.75 14.85
C PHE A 268 17.97 3.99 13.94
N PHE A 269 18.05 2.66 14.08
CA PHE A 269 18.91 1.83 13.25
C PHE A 269 18.42 1.75 11.80
N TRP A 270 17.10 1.75 11.57
CA TRP A 270 16.54 1.84 10.23
C TRP A 270 17.01 3.12 9.53
N GLY A 271 16.88 4.29 10.17
CA GLY A 271 17.31 5.55 9.58
C GLY A 271 18.81 5.61 9.27
N ARG A 272 19.65 4.90 10.03
CA ARG A 272 21.08 4.75 9.71
C ARG A 272 21.33 3.84 8.52
N LEU A 273 20.60 2.72 8.44
CA LEU A 273 20.71 1.76 7.35
C LEU A 273 20.24 2.38 6.04
N GLU A 274 19.12 3.10 6.08
CA GLU A 274 18.56 3.84 4.96
C GLU A 274 19.58 4.81 4.38
N ARG A 275 20.17 5.70 5.18
CA ARG A 275 21.20 6.65 4.68
C ARG A 275 22.39 5.95 4.02
N ARG A 276 22.87 4.85 4.62
CA ARG A 276 23.98 4.07 4.06
C ARG A 276 23.64 3.49 2.69
N TYR A 277 22.45 2.92 2.52
CA TYR A 277 22.02 2.37 1.23
C TYR A 277 21.66 3.47 0.24
N GLN A 278 21.12 4.59 0.72
CA GLN A 278 20.85 5.75 -0.10
C GLN A 278 22.14 6.32 -0.67
N GLU A 279 23.21 6.44 0.12
CA GLU A 279 24.55 6.82 -0.37
C GLU A 279 25.12 5.79 -1.34
N LYS A 280 25.04 4.50 -0.99
CA LYS A 280 25.53 3.41 -1.85
C LYS A 280 24.78 3.32 -3.19
N TRP A 281 23.51 3.73 -3.23
CA TRP A 281 22.66 3.68 -4.43
C TRP A 281 22.45 5.06 -5.08
N ARG A 282 23.00 6.14 -4.50
CA ARG A 282 22.82 7.53 -4.95
C ARG A 282 23.47 7.81 -6.30
N GLU A 283 24.45 7.01 -6.69
CA GLU A 283 25.15 7.12 -7.98
C GLU A 283 24.21 6.91 -9.19
N ASP A 284 23.00 6.37 -9.01
CA ASP A 284 22.05 6.05 -10.10
C ASP A 284 20.72 6.84 -10.07
N VAL A 285 20.42 7.59 -8.99
CA VAL A 285 19.10 8.23 -8.78
C VAL A 285 19.00 9.61 -9.46
N ASN A 286 20.13 10.25 -9.78
CA ASN A 286 20.14 11.60 -10.37
C ASN A 286 19.67 11.67 -11.83
N ILE A 287 19.34 10.54 -12.48
CA ILE A 287 18.73 10.55 -13.82
C ILE A 287 17.27 11.07 -13.75
N SER A 288 16.57 10.89 -12.62
CA SER A 288 15.12 11.11 -12.53
C SER A 288 14.70 12.55 -12.16
N GLY A 289 15.58 13.54 -12.26
CA GLY A 289 15.25 14.94 -11.98
C GLY A 289 14.09 15.48 -12.83
N ARG A 290 13.80 14.83 -13.97
CA ARG A 290 12.68 15.11 -14.88
C ARG A 290 11.52 14.10 -14.82
N ASP A 291 11.68 12.95 -14.16
CA ASP A 291 10.90 11.72 -14.48
C ASP A 291 9.86 11.31 -13.42
N ASP A 292 9.62 12.12 -12.39
CA ASP A 292 8.58 11.83 -11.38
C ASP A 292 7.28 12.62 -11.63
N VAL A 293 7.08 13.19 -12.83
CA VAL A 293 5.84 13.87 -13.16
C VAL A 293 4.72 12.83 -13.24
N ASN A 294 3.65 13.08 -12.50
CA ASN A 294 2.49 12.21 -12.53
C ASN A 294 1.73 12.43 -13.85
N THR A 295 1.70 11.41 -14.71
CA THR A 295 1.02 11.45 -16.02
C THR A 295 -0.48 11.72 -15.91
N ASP A 296 -1.09 11.35 -14.79
CA ASP A 296 -2.53 11.50 -14.55
C ASP A 296 -2.89 12.92 -14.07
N ALA A 297 -1.88 13.76 -13.81
CA ALA A 297 -2.09 15.10 -13.30
C ALA A 297 -2.55 16.06 -14.39
N VAL A 298 -3.60 16.83 -14.10
CA VAL A 298 -4.04 17.95 -14.94
C VAL A 298 -3.18 19.16 -14.59
N LEU A 299 -2.30 19.56 -15.50
CA LEU A 299 -1.34 20.64 -15.30
C LEU A 299 -1.62 21.79 -16.27
N GLU A 300 -1.47 23.02 -15.79
CA GLU A 300 -1.54 24.24 -16.59
C GLU A 300 -0.11 24.58 -17.07
N THR A 301 0.06 24.98 -18.33
CA THR A 301 1.37 25.43 -18.82
C THR A 301 1.60 26.87 -18.37
N LYS A 302 2.67 27.10 -17.61
CA LYS A 302 3.12 28.44 -17.24
C LYS A 302 4.57 28.62 -17.70
N VAL A 303 4.85 29.70 -18.42
CA VAL A 303 6.22 30.10 -18.73
C VAL A 303 6.84 30.61 -17.43
N ASP A 304 7.97 30.03 -17.04
CA ASP A 304 8.72 30.50 -15.88
C ASP A 304 9.31 31.88 -16.18
N ASP A 305 8.99 32.86 -15.34
CA ASP A 305 9.38 34.26 -15.54
C ASP A 305 10.91 34.45 -15.42
N GLU A 306 11.60 33.54 -14.71
CA GLU A 306 13.05 33.62 -14.48
C GLU A 306 13.87 32.80 -15.49
N THR A 307 13.40 31.62 -15.91
CA THR A 307 14.15 30.74 -16.82
C THR A 307 13.67 30.78 -18.26
N GLY A 308 12.48 31.35 -18.53
CA GLY A 308 11.84 31.31 -19.85
C GLY A 308 11.41 29.90 -20.28
N GLU A 309 11.57 28.89 -19.43
CA GLU A 309 11.18 27.52 -19.73
C GLU A 309 9.67 27.34 -19.53
N VAL A 310 9.03 26.61 -20.44
CA VAL A 310 7.62 26.21 -20.27
C VAL A 310 7.56 25.10 -19.21
N LYS A 311 7.05 25.41 -18.02
CA LYS A 311 6.85 24.45 -16.94
C LYS A 311 5.38 24.09 -16.79
N LEU A 312 5.12 22.81 -16.54
CA LEU A 312 3.80 22.33 -16.16
C LEU A 312 3.60 22.60 -14.67
N TYR A 313 2.60 23.41 -14.35
CA TYR A 313 2.36 23.91 -13.00
C TYR A 313 0.91 23.65 -12.56
N TYR A 314 0.74 23.35 -11.28
CA TYR A 314 -0.57 23.30 -10.63
C TYR A 314 -0.57 24.25 -9.43
N PRO A 315 -1.54 25.18 -9.31
CA PRO A 315 -1.54 26.18 -8.25
C PRO A 315 -1.64 25.56 -6.85
N GLU A 316 -0.64 25.84 -6.01
CA GLU A 316 -0.53 25.24 -4.67
C GLU A 316 -1.76 25.49 -3.78
N TRP A 317 -2.39 26.67 -3.88
CA TRP A 317 -3.56 26.99 -3.07
C TRP A 317 -4.74 26.08 -3.40
N ARG A 318 -4.93 25.71 -4.69
CA ARG A 318 -5.95 24.74 -5.10
C ARG A 318 -5.62 23.36 -4.57
N HIS A 319 -4.35 22.97 -4.64
CA HIS A 319 -3.88 21.69 -4.13
C HIS A 319 -4.11 21.57 -2.61
N LYS A 320 -3.71 22.57 -1.82
CA LYS A 320 -3.92 22.60 -0.36
C LYS A 320 -5.40 22.61 0.01
N ALA A 321 -6.23 23.37 -0.71
CA ALA A 321 -7.68 23.37 -0.51
C ALA A 321 -8.30 21.99 -0.79
N LYS A 322 -7.87 21.32 -1.85
CA LYS A 322 -8.30 19.94 -2.17
C LYS A 322 -7.81 18.93 -1.15
N GLN A 323 -6.56 19.01 -0.69
CA GLN A 323 -6.03 18.13 0.36
C GLN A 323 -6.83 18.28 1.67
N PHE A 324 -7.17 19.51 2.05
CA PHE A 324 -8.00 19.77 3.21
C PHE A 324 -9.41 19.19 3.04
N ALA A 325 -10.06 19.45 1.90
CA ALA A 325 -11.38 18.91 1.59
C ALA A 325 -11.37 17.37 1.55
N ALA A 326 -10.37 16.75 0.93
CA ALA A 326 -10.22 15.31 0.86
C ALA A 326 -9.98 14.68 2.24
N SER A 327 -9.24 15.35 3.12
CA SER A 327 -9.06 14.92 4.52
C SER A 327 -10.40 14.93 5.28
N THR A 328 -11.25 15.92 5.04
CA THR A 328 -12.61 15.97 5.60
C THR A 328 -13.51 14.88 5.02
N LEU A 329 -13.43 14.64 3.70
CA LEU A 329 -14.19 13.59 3.00
C LEU A 329 -13.73 12.16 3.34
N MET A 330 -12.61 12.00 4.05
CA MET A 330 -12.20 10.73 4.63
C MET A 330 -12.97 10.39 5.92
N ALA A 331 -13.50 11.38 6.64
CA ALA A 331 -14.18 11.14 7.93
C ALA A 331 -15.35 10.14 7.84
N PRO A 332 -16.23 10.17 6.81
CA PRO A 332 -17.27 9.15 6.65
C PRO A 332 -16.72 7.74 6.47
N CYS A 333 -15.60 7.56 5.76
CA CYS A 333 -14.94 6.25 5.64
C CYS A 333 -14.43 5.75 6.98
N LEU A 334 -13.89 6.64 7.81
CA LEU A 334 -13.45 6.30 9.17
C LEU A 334 -14.63 5.90 10.05
N VAL A 335 -15.73 6.65 10.01
CA VAL A 335 -16.96 6.30 10.73
C VAL A 335 -17.51 4.96 10.26
N LEU A 336 -17.51 4.69 8.95
CA LEU A 336 -17.97 3.43 8.38
C LEU A 336 -17.11 2.25 8.85
N VAL A 337 -15.79 2.40 8.86
CA VAL A 337 -14.85 1.36 9.30
C VAL A 337 -14.94 1.13 10.81
N LEU A 338 -15.05 2.19 11.60
CA LEU A 338 -15.31 2.10 13.04
C LEU A 338 -16.63 1.38 13.30
N GLY A 339 -17.70 1.78 12.61
CA GLY A 339 -19.02 1.18 12.71
C GLY A 339 -19.00 -0.30 12.32
N ALA A 340 -18.34 -0.66 11.23
CA ALA A 340 -18.16 -2.05 10.81
C ALA A 340 -17.40 -2.87 11.85
N GLY A 341 -16.33 -2.31 12.43
CA GLY A 341 -15.58 -2.93 13.52
C GLY A 341 -16.46 -3.18 14.75
N LEU A 342 -17.19 -2.17 15.22
CA LEU A 342 -18.09 -2.30 16.38
C LEU A 342 -19.24 -3.28 16.14
N LEU A 343 -19.86 -3.21 14.96
CA LEU A 343 -20.91 -4.15 14.56
C LEU A 343 -20.40 -5.59 14.47
N SER A 344 -19.16 -5.78 14.00
CA SER A 344 -18.56 -7.11 13.95
C SER A 344 -18.31 -7.70 15.34
N LEU A 345 -17.95 -6.87 16.32
CA LEU A 345 -17.82 -7.28 17.71
C LEU A 345 -19.18 -7.64 18.34
N ASP A 346 -20.20 -6.81 18.14
CA ASP A 346 -21.57 -7.13 18.59
C ASP A 346 -22.10 -8.41 17.94
N PHE A 347 -21.87 -8.57 16.64
CA PHE A 347 -22.23 -9.78 15.91
C PHE A 347 -21.53 -11.02 16.47
N ARG A 348 -20.22 -10.94 16.73
CA ARG A 348 -19.45 -12.01 17.35
C ARG A 348 -19.97 -12.35 18.75
N ALA A 349 -20.25 -11.35 19.58
CA ALA A 349 -20.80 -11.54 20.92
C ALA A 349 -22.17 -12.25 20.87
N ARG A 350 -23.04 -11.87 19.93
CA ARG A 350 -24.34 -12.52 19.72
C ARG A 350 -24.19 -13.97 19.27
N ILE A 351 -23.28 -14.27 18.35
CA ILE A 351 -23.04 -15.67 17.93
C ILE A 351 -22.57 -16.52 19.11
N ILE A 352 -21.64 -16.01 19.92
CA ILE A 352 -21.14 -16.72 21.11
C ILE A 352 -22.29 -16.98 22.09
N ASN A 353 -23.18 -16.00 22.30
CA ASN A 353 -24.33 -16.14 23.18
C ASN A 353 -25.42 -17.08 22.63
N LEU A 354 -25.50 -17.26 21.31
CA LEU A 354 -26.43 -18.17 20.63
C LEU A 354 -25.93 -19.62 20.60
N ASP A 355 -24.68 -19.89 20.98
CA ASP A 355 -24.07 -21.21 20.96
C ASP A 355 -23.92 -21.76 22.39
N PRO A 356 -24.99 -22.31 23.00
CA PRO A 356 -24.91 -22.94 24.31
C PRO A 356 -24.23 -24.31 24.17
N LYS A 357 -22.89 -24.32 24.04
CA LYS A 357 -22.05 -25.53 24.09
C LYS A 357 -22.54 -26.67 23.17
N LEU A 358 -22.62 -26.46 21.86
CA LEU A 358 -22.81 -27.60 20.95
C LEU A 358 -21.47 -28.00 20.34
N ILE A 359 -20.93 -29.13 20.87
CA ILE A 359 -19.85 -29.98 20.35
C ILE A 359 -18.47 -29.72 21.01
N ASP A 360 -18.13 -30.58 21.98
CA ASP A 360 -16.76 -30.88 22.46
C ASP A 360 -15.87 -29.73 22.96
N GLY A 361 -16.45 -28.65 23.50
CA GLY A 361 -15.69 -27.59 24.18
C GLY A 361 -14.94 -26.63 23.25
N ILE A 362 -15.07 -26.79 21.93
CA ILE A 362 -14.58 -25.85 20.92
C ILE A 362 -15.75 -24.96 20.50
N SER A 363 -15.68 -23.65 20.76
CA SER A 363 -16.71 -22.70 20.32
C SER A 363 -16.64 -22.50 18.80
N VAL A 364 -17.37 -23.33 18.05
CA VAL A 364 -17.55 -23.20 16.59
C VAL A 364 -18.16 -21.83 16.27
N GLY A 365 -19.11 -21.35 17.10
CA GLY A 365 -19.65 -20.00 16.98
C GLY A 365 -18.59 -18.90 17.05
N GLY A 366 -17.60 -19.03 17.93
CA GLY A 366 -16.47 -18.08 18.03
C GLY A 366 -15.62 -18.02 16.75
N MET A 367 -15.36 -19.16 16.12
CA MET A 367 -14.62 -19.23 14.85
C MET A 367 -15.42 -18.62 13.69
N LEU A 368 -16.70 -18.99 13.56
CA LEU A 368 -17.59 -18.46 12.52
C LEU A 368 -17.78 -16.95 12.66
N GLY A 369 -17.98 -16.45 13.90
CA GLY A 369 -18.04 -15.02 14.18
C GLY A 369 -16.75 -14.29 13.82
N GLY A 370 -15.60 -14.92 14.05
CA GLY A 370 -14.29 -14.38 13.65
C GLY A 370 -14.11 -14.29 12.13
N VAL A 371 -14.48 -15.34 11.39
CA VAL A 371 -14.41 -15.35 9.91
C VAL A 371 -15.37 -14.31 9.31
N ALA A 372 -16.60 -14.23 9.81
CA ALA A 372 -17.57 -13.24 9.36
C ALA A 372 -17.10 -11.81 9.64
N THR A 373 -16.51 -11.56 10.82
CA THR A 373 -15.89 -10.29 11.18
C THR A 373 -14.78 -9.91 10.22
N ALA A 374 -13.85 -10.84 9.94
CA ALA A 374 -12.76 -10.61 9.00
C ALA A 374 -13.27 -10.30 7.58
N ALA A 375 -14.31 -10.99 7.12
CA ALA A 375 -14.92 -10.73 5.81
C ALA A 375 -15.58 -9.34 5.73
N ILE A 376 -16.36 -8.95 6.76
CA ILE A 376 -17.00 -7.62 6.82
C ILE A 376 -15.94 -6.51 6.79
N ILE A 377 -14.91 -6.65 7.62
CA ILE A 377 -13.80 -5.70 7.69
C ILE A 377 -13.05 -5.64 6.35
N PHE A 378 -12.75 -6.79 5.75
CA PHE A 378 -12.07 -6.86 4.45
C PHE A 378 -12.86 -6.14 3.35
N ILE A 379 -14.18 -6.37 3.26
CA ILE A 379 -15.03 -5.71 2.27
C ILE A 379 -15.08 -4.19 2.51
N ALA A 380 -15.34 -3.77 3.75
CA ALA A 380 -15.42 -2.36 4.11
C ALA A 380 -14.12 -1.59 3.81
N THR A 381 -12.97 -2.19 4.14
CA THR A 381 -11.65 -1.59 3.94
C THR A 381 -11.19 -1.68 2.48
N ARG A 382 -11.03 -2.89 1.94
CA ARG A 382 -10.36 -3.12 0.64
C ARG A 382 -11.22 -2.77 -0.55
N VAL A 383 -12.54 -3.01 -0.49
CA VAL A 383 -13.42 -2.75 -1.63
C VAL A 383 -13.91 -1.31 -1.63
N VAL A 384 -14.42 -0.83 -0.50
CA VAL A 384 -15.04 0.50 -0.43
C VAL A 384 -14.02 1.59 -0.14
N CYS A 385 -13.35 1.49 1.01
CA CYS A 385 -12.52 2.58 1.53
C CYS A 385 -11.26 2.83 0.71
N TYR A 386 -10.56 1.78 0.27
CA TYR A 386 -9.34 1.93 -0.54
C TYR A 386 -9.65 2.51 -1.92
N HIS A 387 -10.77 2.10 -2.53
CA HIS A 387 -11.23 2.70 -3.77
C HIS A 387 -11.53 4.20 -3.57
N TRP A 388 -12.18 4.56 -2.46
CA TRP A 388 -12.44 5.95 -2.11
C TRP A 388 -11.15 6.75 -1.89
N CYS A 389 -10.14 6.19 -1.20
CA CYS A 389 -8.84 6.82 -1.02
C CYS A 389 -8.16 7.11 -2.37
N ALA A 390 -8.24 6.18 -3.32
CA ALA A 390 -7.71 6.36 -4.67
C ALA A 390 -8.46 7.48 -5.42
N VAL A 391 -9.79 7.51 -5.35
CA VAL A 391 -10.60 8.58 -5.97
C VAL A 391 -10.24 9.95 -5.39
N LEU A 392 -10.16 10.07 -4.06
CA LEU A 392 -9.79 11.32 -3.40
C LEU A 392 -8.37 11.78 -3.75
N THR A 393 -7.40 10.85 -3.77
CA THR A 393 -6.01 11.19 -4.08
C THR A 393 -5.83 11.57 -5.55
N ASN A 394 -6.58 10.95 -6.46
CA ASN A 394 -6.65 11.38 -7.86
C ASN A 394 -7.27 12.79 -7.98
N TRP A 395 -8.31 13.09 -7.20
CA TRP A 395 -8.94 14.40 -7.19
C TRP A 395 -8.01 15.52 -6.66
N GLU A 396 -7.15 15.20 -5.69
CA GLU A 396 -6.11 16.10 -5.15
C GLU A 396 -5.08 16.54 -6.20
N ASN A 397 -4.91 15.77 -7.28
CA ASN A 397 -4.10 16.12 -8.45
C ASN A 397 -2.61 16.42 -8.11
N TYR A 398 -1.89 15.41 -7.62
CA TYR A 398 -0.45 15.55 -7.35
C TYR A 398 0.35 15.67 -8.63
N THR A 399 1.22 16.67 -8.69
CA THR A 399 2.15 16.90 -9.80
C THR A 399 3.24 15.83 -9.86
N LYS A 400 3.68 15.33 -8.69
CA LYS A 400 4.69 14.28 -8.57
C LYS A 400 4.07 12.94 -8.21
N ARG A 401 4.51 11.87 -8.86
CA ARG A 401 4.00 10.52 -8.62
C ARG A 401 4.41 10.00 -7.24
N SER A 402 5.62 10.31 -6.77
CA SER A 402 5.99 10.04 -5.37
C SER A 402 4.98 10.65 -4.38
N GLY A 403 4.62 11.93 -4.55
CA GLY A 403 3.65 12.62 -3.72
C GLY A 403 2.26 11.97 -3.73
N TYR A 404 1.80 11.52 -4.91
CA TYR A 404 0.57 10.74 -5.04
C TYR A 404 0.63 9.45 -4.21
N ILE A 405 1.70 8.65 -4.37
CA ILE A 405 1.87 7.37 -3.67
C ILE A 405 1.94 7.58 -2.15
N TYR A 406 2.68 8.58 -1.68
CA TYR A 406 2.77 8.88 -0.25
C TYR A 406 1.42 9.27 0.34
N SER A 407 0.66 10.13 -0.35
CA SER A 407 -0.65 10.58 0.13
C SER A 407 -1.69 9.46 0.12
N LEU A 408 -1.73 8.66 -0.95
CA LEU A 408 -2.60 7.47 -1.02
C LEU A 408 -2.24 6.49 0.10
N GLY A 409 -0.94 6.20 0.27
CA GLY A 409 -0.44 5.33 1.32
C GLY A 409 -0.81 5.82 2.72
N ALA A 410 -0.68 7.12 2.99
CA ALA A 410 -1.06 7.70 4.27
C ALA A 410 -2.57 7.57 4.58
N LYS A 411 -3.43 7.79 3.58
CA LYS A 411 -4.88 7.61 3.73
C LYS A 411 -5.25 6.14 3.98
N CYS A 412 -4.70 5.21 3.19
CA CYS A 412 -4.90 3.78 3.38
C CYS A 412 -4.39 3.32 4.75
N PHE A 413 -3.22 3.79 5.18
CA PHE A 413 -2.66 3.52 6.50
C PHE A 413 -3.58 4.01 7.62
N LEU A 414 -4.13 5.21 7.50
CA LEU A 414 -5.05 5.75 8.50
C LEU A 414 -6.32 4.90 8.61
N ILE A 415 -6.84 4.40 7.47
CA ILE A 415 -7.97 3.47 7.46
C ILE A 415 -7.60 2.13 8.12
N ASP A 416 -6.45 1.55 7.80
CA ASP A 416 -6.00 0.30 8.43
C ASP A 416 -5.79 0.49 9.94
N LEU A 417 -5.24 1.63 10.36
CA LEU A 417 -5.03 1.98 11.76
C LEU A 417 -6.36 2.04 12.51
N VAL A 418 -7.34 2.76 11.96
CA VAL A 418 -8.69 2.91 12.53
C VAL A 418 -9.49 1.62 12.46
N THR A 419 -9.20 0.71 11.53
CA THR A 419 -9.83 -0.61 11.48
C THR A 419 -9.32 -1.51 12.62
N ASN A 420 -8.00 -1.53 12.82
CA ASN A 420 -7.36 -2.51 13.70
C ASN A 420 -7.31 -2.04 15.17
N LEU A 421 -7.19 -0.74 15.45
CA LEU A 421 -7.10 -0.22 16.81
C LEU A 421 -8.35 -0.43 17.67
N PRO A 422 -9.58 -0.13 17.20
CA PRO A 422 -10.77 -0.28 18.02
C PRO A 422 -11.05 -1.72 18.36
N VAL A 423 -10.80 -2.69 17.47
CA VAL A 423 -10.99 -4.12 17.79
C VAL A 423 -10.06 -4.55 18.93
N LEU A 424 -8.81 -4.07 18.92
CA LEU A 424 -7.84 -4.33 19.98
C LEU A 424 -8.18 -3.57 21.27
N ARG A 425 -8.65 -2.33 21.16
CA ARG A 425 -8.96 -1.47 22.31
C ARG A 425 -10.30 -1.82 22.94
N PHE A 426 -11.32 -2.12 22.17
CA PHE A 426 -12.59 -2.63 22.69
C PHE A 426 -12.35 -3.94 23.41
N SER A 427 -11.57 -4.89 22.87
CA SER A 427 -11.32 -6.14 23.61
C SER A 427 -10.55 -5.95 24.92
N ALA A 428 -9.64 -4.98 25.00
CA ALA A 428 -8.92 -4.66 26.24
C ALA A 428 -9.74 -3.83 27.24
N ASP A 429 -10.47 -2.81 26.77
CA ASP A 429 -11.18 -1.85 27.63
C ASP A 429 -12.64 -2.27 27.91
N TRP A 430 -13.29 -3.13 27.10
CA TRP A 430 -14.66 -3.58 27.41
C TRP A 430 -14.73 -4.45 28.65
N ASP A 431 -13.75 -5.33 28.88
CA ASP A 431 -13.75 -6.08 30.14
C ASP A 431 -13.55 -5.13 31.31
N TRP A 432 -12.72 -4.09 31.21
CA TRP A 432 -12.60 -3.06 32.25
C TRP A 432 -13.89 -2.25 32.42
N TRP A 433 -14.49 -1.73 31.34
CA TRP A 433 -15.71 -0.90 31.40
C TRP A 433 -16.97 -1.69 31.76
N VAL A 434 -17.13 -2.92 31.26
CA VAL A 434 -18.23 -3.81 31.66
C VAL A 434 -17.99 -4.29 33.08
N CYS A 435 -16.77 -4.66 33.48
CA CYS A 435 -16.50 -4.97 34.88
C CYS A 435 -16.73 -3.76 35.77
N THR A 436 -16.26 -2.55 35.48
CA THR A 436 -16.52 -1.37 36.32
C THR A 436 -17.96 -0.91 36.27
N SER A 437 -18.65 -1.03 35.13
CA SER A 437 -20.08 -0.68 35.05
C SER A 437 -20.93 -1.70 35.80
N VAL A 438 -20.63 -3.00 35.68
CA VAL A 438 -21.29 -4.07 36.43
C VAL A 438 -20.92 -4.01 37.91
N PHE A 439 -19.66 -3.70 38.28
CA PHE A 439 -19.26 -3.51 39.68
C PHE A 439 -19.90 -2.26 40.27
N SER A 440 -19.95 -1.15 39.53
CA SER A 440 -20.63 0.08 39.98
C SER A 440 -22.13 -0.15 40.09
N TYR A 441 -22.74 -0.93 39.19
CA TYR A 441 -24.15 -1.33 39.28
C TYR A 441 -24.40 -2.29 40.45
N PHE A 442 -23.48 -3.21 40.70
CA PHE A 442 -23.59 -4.21 41.77
C PHE A 442 -23.33 -3.57 43.15
N GLU A 443 -22.38 -2.63 43.24
CA GLU A 443 -22.12 -1.84 44.44
C GLU A 443 -23.26 -0.86 44.71
N ALA A 444 -23.80 -0.18 43.68
CA ALA A 444 -25.02 0.63 43.81
C ALA A 444 -26.24 -0.23 44.21
N TYR A 445 -26.38 -1.44 43.65
CA TYR A 445 -27.44 -2.38 44.02
C TYR A 445 -27.30 -2.91 45.45
N LEU A 446 -26.07 -3.18 45.91
CA LEU A 446 -25.80 -3.61 47.29
C LEU A 446 -25.96 -2.49 48.30
N LEU A 447 -25.58 -1.26 47.95
CA LEU A 447 -25.83 -0.06 48.75
C LEU A 447 -27.33 0.23 48.83
N GLN A 448 -28.05 0.07 47.73
CA GLN A 448 -29.51 0.19 47.70
C GLN A 448 -30.19 -0.93 48.49
N ARG A 449 -29.73 -2.18 48.41
CA ARG A 449 -30.22 -3.28 49.26
C ARG A 449 -29.92 -3.09 50.75
N ARG A 450 -28.79 -2.46 51.11
CA ARG A 450 -28.49 -2.11 52.51
C ARG A 450 -29.42 -1.01 53.01
N ALA A 451 -29.72 -0.02 52.18
CA ALA A 451 -30.69 1.04 52.49
C ALA A 451 -32.14 0.48 52.58
N ASP A 452 -32.50 -0.44 51.68
CA ASP A 452 -33.83 -1.08 51.62
C ASP A 452 -34.00 -2.17 52.70
N ALA A 453 -32.92 -2.69 53.28
CA ALA A 453 -32.99 -3.62 54.42
C ALA A 453 -33.35 -2.91 55.74
N GLU A 454 -33.20 -1.59 55.82
CA GLU A 454 -33.57 -0.79 57.01
C GLU A 454 -34.98 -0.20 56.95
N VAL A 455 -35.68 -0.25 55.81
CA VAL A 455 -37.00 0.39 55.66
C VAL A 455 -38.00 -0.53 54.96
N ARG A 456 -39.18 -0.65 55.59
CA ARG A 456 -40.35 -1.48 55.24
C ARG A 456 -40.74 -1.52 53.74
N PRO A 457 -41.51 -2.54 53.31
CA PRO A 457 -41.72 -2.84 51.89
C PRO A 457 -42.74 -1.88 51.24
N HIS A 458 -42.46 -1.43 50.00
CA HIS A 458 -43.36 -1.25 48.83
C HIS A 458 -42.61 -0.43 47.72
N PRO A 459 -43.12 -0.34 46.48
CA PRO A 459 -42.73 -1.17 45.33
C PRO A 459 -41.80 -0.45 44.32
N HIS A 460 -40.93 -1.25 43.68
CA HIS A 460 -40.18 -1.04 42.43
C HIS A 460 -39.84 0.39 41.93
N PRO A 461 -38.53 0.74 41.83
CA PRO A 461 -38.06 1.78 40.94
C PRO A 461 -37.80 1.24 39.51
N SER A 462 -38.10 2.10 38.54
CA SER A 462 -38.10 1.89 37.09
C SER A 462 -36.68 1.88 36.47
N PRO A 463 -36.50 1.29 35.27
CA PRO A 463 -35.20 1.16 34.61
C PRO A 463 -34.83 2.45 33.84
N GLY A 464 -34.10 3.38 34.46
CA GLY A 464 -33.78 4.69 33.89
C GLY A 464 -32.39 4.87 33.23
N GLY A 465 -31.44 3.93 33.41
CA GLY A 465 -30.04 4.17 33.02
C GLY A 465 -29.70 3.97 31.53
N ASN A 466 -30.44 3.13 30.81
CA ASN A 466 -30.10 2.72 29.43
C ASN A 466 -30.82 3.51 28.33
N PHE A 467 -31.68 4.47 28.68
CA PHE A 467 -32.50 5.19 27.71
C PHE A 467 -31.68 6.26 26.96
N TRP A 468 -30.89 7.07 27.68
CA TRP A 468 -30.19 8.22 27.10
C TRP A 468 -29.11 7.84 26.07
N MET A 469 -28.32 6.80 26.36
CA MET A 469 -27.27 6.36 25.44
C MET A 469 -27.82 5.68 24.18
N ARG A 470 -28.93 4.92 24.32
CA ARG A 470 -29.67 4.36 23.18
C ARG A 470 -30.33 5.45 22.35
N SER A 471 -30.87 6.49 22.98
CA SER A 471 -31.48 7.64 22.29
C SER A 471 -30.45 8.46 21.51
N ILE A 472 -29.26 8.73 22.04
CA ILE A 472 -28.21 9.46 21.30
C ILE A 472 -27.73 8.65 20.09
N PHE A 473 -27.47 7.35 20.26
CA PHE A 473 -27.06 6.49 19.16
C PHE A 473 -28.16 6.37 18.10
N PHE A 474 -29.43 6.24 18.53
CA PHE A 474 -30.58 6.22 17.62
C PHE A 474 -30.78 7.56 16.91
N ILE A 475 -30.57 8.70 17.57
CA ILE A 475 -30.65 10.04 16.96
C ILE A 475 -29.54 10.24 15.91
N MET A 476 -28.32 9.78 16.17
CA MET A 476 -27.23 9.84 15.18
C MET A 476 -27.50 8.93 13.97
N LEU A 477 -28.01 7.73 14.21
CA LEU A 477 -28.31 6.75 13.16
C LEU A 477 -29.54 7.15 12.34
N LEU A 478 -30.56 7.73 12.98
CA LEU A 478 -31.71 8.36 12.35
C LEU A 478 -31.30 9.62 11.57
N GLY A 479 -30.39 10.42 12.12
CA GLY A 479 -29.80 11.58 11.46
C GLY A 479 -29.12 11.20 10.14
N LEU A 480 -28.26 10.17 10.16
CA LEU A 480 -27.62 9.64 8.96
C LEU A 480 -28.61 8.99 7.98
N ALA A 481 -29.58 8.24 8.50
CA ALA A 481 -30.60 7.57 7.68
C ALA A 481 -31.58 8.55 7.02
N VAL A 482 -31.79 9.74 7.59
CA VAL A 482 -32.62 10.81 7.01
C VAL A 482 -31.78 11.74 6.12
N GLN A 483 -30.54 12.04 6.50
CA GLN A 483 -29.66 12.91 5.73
C GLN A 483 -29.30 12.31 4.37
N ILE A 484 -28.98 11.02 4.29
CA ILE A 484 -28.54 10.41 3.01
C ILE A 484 -29.66 10.46 1.94
N PRO A 485 -30.91 10.02 2.21
CA PRO A 485 -32.01 10.15 1.24
C PRO A 485 -32.37 11.60 0.95
N LEU A 486 -32.30 12.49 1.94
CA LEU A 486 -32.60 13.92 1.76
C LEU A 486 -31.56 14.59 0.84
N ILE A 487 -30.27 14.30 1.03
CA ILE A 487 -29.19 14.78 0.16
C ILE A 487 -29.38 14.26 -1.27
N LEU A 488 -29.73 12.97 -1.43
CA LEU A 488 -30.00 12.40 -2.75
C LEU A 488 -31.26 12.98 -3.41
N PHE A 489 -32.32 13.22 -2.64
CA PHE A 489 -33.56 13.84 -3.11
C PHE A 489 -33.35 15.30 -3.49
N CYS A 490 -32.69 16.09 -2.63
CA CYS A 490 -32.37 17.48 -2.89
C CYS A 490 -31.38 17.62 -4.06
N SER A 491 -30.42 16.70 -4.22
CA SER A 491 -29.53 16.67 -5.39
C SER A 491 -30.32 16.46 -6.68
N LYS A 492 -31.28 15.52 -6.71
CA LYS A 492 -32.19 15.34 -7.86
C LYS A 492 -33.11 16.53 -8.08
N ALA A 493 -33.65 17.14 -7.03
CA ALA A 493 -34.49 18.34 -7.13
C ALA A 493 -33.70 19.54 -7.68
N LEU A 494 -32.48 19.79 -7.19
CA LEU A 494 -31.61 20.85 -7.75
C LEU A 494 -31.25 20.59 -9.21
N THR A 495 -31.15 19.33 -9.62
CA THR A 495 -30.92 18.96 -11.03
C THR A 495 -32.09 19.33 -11.92
N PHE A 496 -33.31 19.26 -11.39
CA PHE A 496 -34.52 19.66 -12.09
C PHE A 496 -34.68 21.18 -12.17
N TRP A 497 -34.36 21.90 -11.09
CA TRP A 497 -34.56 23.36 -11.01
C TRP A 497 -33.41 24.19 -11.58
N LEU A 498 -32.17 23.68 -11.58
CA LEU A 498 -30.97 24.43 -11.99
C LEU A 498 -30.08 23.59 -12.94
N PRO A 499 -30.55 23.31 -14.18
CA PRO A 499 -29.88 22.39 -15.10
C PRO A 499 -28.49 22.86 -15.57
N SER A 500 -28.20 24.17 -15.51
CA SER A 500 -26.93 24.77 -15.95
C SER A 500 -25.78 24.66 -14.95
N ILE A 501 -26.05 24.33 -13.68
CA ILE A 501 -25.03 24.20 -12.64
C ILE A 501 -24.39 22.82 -12.73
N THR A 502 -23.06 22.74 -12.75
CA THR A 502 -22.35 21.47 -12.83
C THR A 502 -22.61 20.63 -11.57
N LEU A 503 -22.50 19.29 -11.68
CA LEU A 503 -22.68 18.41 -10.53
C LEU A 503 -21.74 18.81 -9.37
N GLU A 504 -20.52 19.27 -9.69
CA GLU A 504 -19.50 19.70 -8.75
C GLU A 504 -19.91 20.94 -7.95
N ASP A 505 -20.46 21.96 -8.61
CA ASP A 505 -20.95 23.18 -7.95
C ASP A 505 -22.14 22.89 -7.02
N ARG A 506 -22.99 21.92 -7.38
CA ARG A 506 -24.14 21.51 -6.54
C ARG A 506 -23.67 20.86 -5.24
N TRP A 507 -22.69 19.97 -5.30
CA TRP A 507 -22.10 19.36 -4.10
C TRP A 507 -21.43 20.41 -3.20
N GLY A 508 -20.79 21.43 -3.79
CA GLY A 508 -20.25 22.57 -3.03
C GLY A 508 -21.31 23.31 -2.22
N ILE A 509 -22.49 23.57 -2.81
CA ILE A 509 -23.61 24.23 -2.11
C ILE A 509 -24.16 23.35 -0.98
N PHE A 510 -24.31 22.04 -1.21
CA PHE A 510 -24.78 21.11 -0.17
C PHE A 510 -23.84 21.05 1.03
N ILE A 511 -22.53 21.00 0.79
CA ILE A 511 -21.52 20.97 1.86
C ILE A 511 -21.56 22.27 2.67
N LEU A 512 -21.71 23.43 2.03
CA LEU A 512 -21.85 24.71 2.73
C LEU A 512 -23.12 24.76 3.59
N LEU A 513 -24.22 24.20 3.09
CA LEU A 513 -25.48 24.11 3.82
C LEU A 513 -25.39 23.17 5.02
N GLU A 514 -24.67 22.06 4.88
CA GLU A 514 -24.46 21.08 5.96
C GLU A 514 -23.55 21.63 7.06
N ILE A 515 -22.48 22.33 6.69
CA ILE A 515 -21.63 23.06 7.65
C ILE A 515 -22.45 24.12 8.38
N LEU A 516 -23.30 24.87 7.68
CA LEU A 516 -24.17 25.87 8.29
C LEU A 516 -25.15 25.25 9.30
N VAL A 517 -25.76 24.10 8.95
CA VAL A 517 -26.67 23.35 9.84
C VAL A 517 -25.93 22.84 11.08
N LEU A 518 -24.71 22.30 10.94
CA LEU A 518 -23.90 21.86 12.07
C LEU A 518 -23.50 23.01 13.00
N VAL A 519 -23.14 24.17 12.42
CA VAL A 519 -22.82 25.39 13.18
C VAL A 519 -24.05 25.91 13.94
N LEU A 520 -25.21 25.97 13.27
CA LEU A 520 -26.47 26.40 13.90
C LEU A 520 -26.93 25.42 14.98
N SER A 521 -26.79 24.11 14.75
CA SER A 521 -27.18 23.08 15.73
C SER A 521 -26.30 23.14 16.97
N SER A 522 -24.98 23.31 16.78
CA SER A 522 -24.03 23.51 17.86
C SER A 522 -24.29 24.81 18.63
N TYR A 523 -24.67 25.88 17.93
CA TYR A 523 -25.03 27.15 18.54
C TYR A 523 -26.31 27.04 19.39
N VAL A 524 -27.36 26.41 18.88
CA VAL A 524 -28.62 26.18 19.62
C VAL A 524 -28.37 25.33 20.87
N LEU A 525 -27.66 24.20 20.73
CA LEU A 525 -27.26 23.37 21.86
C LEU A 525 -26.45 24.17 22.89
N SER A 526 -25.48 24.97 22.46
CA SER A 526 -24.67 25.80 23.38
C SER A 526 -25.50 26.86 24.12
N LYS A 527 -26.59 27.34 23.52
CA LYS A 527 -27.47 28.34 24.11
C LYS A 527 -28.39 27.70 25.14
N GLU A 528 -28.85 26.48 24.90
CA GLU A 528 -29.68 25.71 25.82
C GLU A 528 -28.87 25.30 27.06
N PHE A 529 -27.61 24.88 26.90
CA PHE A 529 -26.70 24.61 28.02
C PHE A 529 -26.31 25.86 28.83
N ARG A 530 -26.37 27.07 28.24
CA ARG A 530 -26.16 28.32 28.99
C ARG A 530 -27.41 28.83 29.70
N GLY A 531 -28.59 28.29 29.39
CA GLY A 531 -29.85 28.68 30.00
C GLY A 531 -30.02 28.15 31.43
N GLU A 532 -29.47 26.98 31.73
CA GLU A 532 -29.64 26.33 33.04
C GLU A 532 -28.83 26.98 34.17
N ASP A 533 -27.77 27.72 33.87
CA ASP A 533 -26.97 28.45 34.88
C ASP A 533 -27.62 29.77 35.33
N ALA A 534 -28.69 30.24 34.66
CA ALA A 534 -29.32 31.53 34.94
C ALA A 534 -30.53 31.46 35.89
N GLU A 535 -31.14 30.29 36.09
CA GLU A 535 -32.27 30.10 37.03
C GLU A 535 -31.84 29.53 38.41
N GLY A 536 -30.54 29.28 38.60
CA GLY A 536 -29.93 28.99 39.90
C GLY A 536 -29.52 30.25 40.66
N LYS A 537 -30.44 31.20 40.89
CA LYS A 537 -30.29 32.30 41.85
C LYS A 537 -31.60 32.72 42.48
#